data_AF-A0AAN8J7G5-F1
#
_entry.id   AF-A0AAN8J7G5-F1
#
_cell.length_a   1.000
_cell.length_b   1.000
_cell.length_c   1.000
_cell.angle_alpha   90.00
_cell.angle_beta   90.00
_cell.angle_gamma   90.00
#
_symmetry.space_group_name_H-M   'P 1'
#
loop_
_entity.id
_entity.type
_entity.pdbx_description
1 polymer ?
#
loop_
_entity_poly.entity_id
_entity_poly.type
_entity_poly.pdbx_seq_one_letter_code
_entity_poly.pdbx_strand_id
1 'polypeptide(L)'
;MFPRNNVFISKRESHLMSYITNGLYLSGLGGVTREGSLESLNITHVLNVAVELMSLKYKCGDRSVNVRYVHLQDNSQENILPYLNELIHYIHDIISKGDNIVVHCVGGVSRSATICIAFMIKFHDMTLREAYHHVLKQRSIIHPNNSFWRSLICFEENVRQSTSVELLPYITGMVADVYKNETERRILIGWMDHVFYNWCLHLVILILQIIFA
;
A
#
# COMPACT_ATOMS: atom_id res chain seq x y z
N MET A 1 18.05 8.83 11.84
CA MET A 1 17.63 7.67 11.03
C MET A 1 16.56 6.94 11.84
N PHE A 2 15.28 7.29 11.64
CA PHE A 2 14.20 6.56 12.31
C PHE A 2 14.26 5.11 11.84
N PRO A 3 14.10 4.13 12.75
CA PRO A 3 14.13 2.73 12.34
C PRO A 3 13.04 2.56 11.27
N ARG A 4 13.40 1.88 10.17
CA ARG A 4 12.40 1.26 9.30
C ARG A 4 11.69 0.24 10.16
N ASN A 5 10.74 0.68 10.96
CA ASN A 5 9.80 -0.22 11.57
C ASN A 5 9.10 -0.82 10.36
N ASN A 6 9.41 -2.10 10.11
CA ASN A 6 8.45 -3.01 9.52
C ASN A 6 7.12 -2.60 10.13
N VAL A 7 6.27 -1.94 9.33
CA VAL A 7 4.85 -1.91 9.61
C VAL A 7 4.58 -3.37 9.89
N PHE A 8 4.32 -3.73 11.16
CA PHE A 8 3.96 -5.09 11.50
C PHE A 8 2.66 -5.27 10.76
N ILE A 9 2.75 -5.72 9.51
CA ILE A 9 1.61 -6.05 8.69
C ILE A 9 0.97 -7.13 9.53
N SER A 10 -0.15 -6.78 10.15
CA SER A 10 -0.94 -7.71 10.92
C SER A 10 -1.04 -8.98 10.09
N LYS A 11 -0.62 -10.11 10.65
CA LYS A 11 -0.64 -11.40 9.94
C LYS A 11 -2.02 -11.64 9.33
N ARG A 12 -3.08 -11.09 9.94
CA ARG A 12 -4.43 -11.10 9.39
C ARG A 12 -4.52 -10.33 8.06
N GLU A 13 -4.08 -9.08 8.02
CA GLU A 13 -4.20 -8.19 6.84
C GLU A 13 -3.37 -8.64 5.63
N SER A 14 -2.22 -9.29 5.84
CA SER A 14 -1.42 -9.86 4.74
C SER A 14 -2.13 -11.02 4.02
N HIS A 15 -3.04 -11.72 4.70
CA HIS A 15 -3.81 -12.85 4.16
C HIS A 15 -5.21 -12.49 3.64
N LEU A 16 -5.62 -11.22 3.76
CA LEU A 16 -6.93 -10.77 3.29
C LEU A 16 -6.91 -10.43 1.78
N MET A 17 -8.05 -10.71 1.15
CA MET A 17 -8.43 -10.20 -0.16
C MET A 17 -9.38 -9.02 0.08
N SER A 18 -8.89 -7.79 -0.11
CA SER A 18 -9.69 -6.59 0.13
C SER A 18 -10.51 -6.27 -1.12
N TYR A 19 -11.83 -6.29 -1.01
CA TYR A 19 -12.73 -5.84 -2.07
C TYR A 19 -12.63 -4.31 -2.21
N ILE A 20 -12.26 -3.82 -3.39
CA ILE A 20 -12.13 -2.38 -3.66
C ILE A 20 -13.40 -1.84 -4.30
N THR A 21 -13.85 -2.47 -5.37
CA THR A 21 -15.03 -2.12 -6.15
C THR A 21 -15.45 -3.32 -6.98
N ASN A 22 -16.53 -3.22 -7.76
CA ASN A 22 -17.10 -4.35 -8.50
C ASN A 22 -16.03 -5.04 -9.35
N GLY A 23 -15.79 -6.33 -9.09
CA GLY A 23 -14.77 -7.14 -9.77
C GLY A 23 -13.30 -6.84 -9.44
N LEU A 24 -12.98 -5.83 -8.61
CA LEU A 24 -11.61 -5.45 -8.27
C LEU A 24 -11.25 -5.77 -6.82
N TYR A 25 -10.19 -6.55 -6.64
CA TYR A 25 -9.63 -6.89 -5.34
C TYR A 25 -8.18 -6.43 -5.21
N LEU A 26 -7.77 -6.09 -3.98
CA LEU A 26 -6.40 -5.75 -3.61
C LEU A 26 -5.89 -6.79 -2.60
N SER A 27 -4.68 -7.29 -2.78
CA SER A 27 -4.06 -8.19 -1.81
C SER A 27 -2.55 -8.02 -1.68
N GLY A 28 -1.97 -8.70 -0.69
CA GLY A 28 -0.55 -9.04 -0.62
C GLY A 28 -0.31 -10.50 -1.00
N LEU A 29 0.94 -10.95 -0.95
CA LEU A 29 1.33 -12.33 -1.26
C LEU A 29 0.52 -13.35 -0.45
N GLY A 30 0.29 -13.07 0.83
CA GLY A 30 -0.40 -13.99 1.73
C GLY A 30 -1.86 -14.24 1.36
N GLY A 31 -2.53 -13.30 0.70
CA GLY A 31 -3.93 -13.47 0.29
C GLY A 31 -4.06 -14.24 -1.01
N VAL A 32 -3.20 -13.97 -2.00
CA VAL A 32 -3.22 -14.67 -3.31
C VAL A 32 -2.67 -16.10 -3.27
N THR A 33 -1.90 -16.44 -2.24
CA THR A 33 -1.36 -17.81 -2.02
C THR A 33 -2.17 -18.64 -1.03
N ARG A 34 -3.15 -18.04 -0.35
CA ARG A 34 -4.02 -18.76 0.57
C ARG A 34 -4.91 -19.72 -0.20
N GLU A 35 -4.97 -20.97 0.25
CA GLU A 35 -5.79 -22.00 -0.37
C GLU A 35 -7.26 -21.58 -0.45
N GLY A 36 -7.88 -21.82 -1.62
CA GLY A 36 -9.27 -21.47 -1.91
C GLY A 36 -9.57 -19.97 -2.03
N SER A 37 -8.60 -19.05 -1.81
CA SER A 37 -8.89 -17.61 -1.79
C SER A 37 -9.33 -17.10 -3.16
N LEU A 38 -8.59 -17.44 -4.22
CA LEU A 38 -8.91 -17.05 -5.59
C LEU A 38 -10.22 -17.70 -6.06
N GLU A 39 -10.43 -18.97 -5.69
CA GLU A 39 -11.62 -19.72 -6.07
C GLU A 39 -12.88 -19.17 -5.43
N SER A 40 -12.85 -18.91 -4.11
CA SER A 40 -14.00 -18.38 -3.35
C SER A 40 -14.49 -17.01 -3.83
N LEU A 41 -13.61 -16.24 -4.48
CA LEU A 41 -13.90 -14.92 -5.03
C LEU A 41 -14.06 -14.95 -6.55
N ASN A 42 -14.09 -16.14 -7.16
CA ASN A 42 -14.16 -16.32 -8.61
C ASN A 42 -13.12 -15.50 -9.38
N ILE A 43 -11.91 -15.35 -8.83
CA ILE A 43 -10.82 -14.61 -9.49
C ILE A 43 -10.44 -15.34 -10.78
N THR A 44 -10.59 -14.66 -11.91
CA THR A 44 -10.18 -15.14 -13.24
C THR A 44 -8.87 -14.51 -13.69
N HIS A 45 -8.51 -13.36 -13.12
CA HIS A 45 -7.31 -12.61 -13.49
C HIS A 45 -6.48 -12.18 -12.27
N VAL A 46 -5.16 -12.27 -12.39
CA VAL A 46 -4.21 -11.77 -11.40
C VAL A 46 -3.26 -10.78 -12.05
N LEU A 47 -3.19 -9.57 -11.49
CA LEU A 47 -2.17 -8.58 -11.81
C LEU A 47 -1.11 -8.58 -10.70
N ASN A 48 0.03 -9.21 -10.97
CA ASN A 48 1.19 -9.23 -10.10
C ASN A 48 2.10 -8.06 -10.45
N VAL A 49 2.22 -7.09 -9.56
CA VAL A 49 3.05 -5.89 -9.76
C VAL A 49 4.31 -5.90 -8.90
N ALA A 50 4.80 -7.08 -8.53
CA ALA A 50 6.02 -7.23 -7.74
C ALA A 50 7.09 -8.02 -8.51
N VAL A 51 8.22 -7.38 -8.77
CA VAL A 51 9.39 -8.00 -9.43
C VAL A 51 9.98 -9.17 -8.63
N GLU A 52 9.77 -9.19 -7.32
CA GLU A 52 10.21 -10.24 -6.40
C GLU A 52 9.39 -11.53 -6.56
N LEU A 53 8.22 -11.46 -7.20
CA LEU A 53 7.23 -12.55 -7.28
C LEU A 53 7.03 -13.07 -8.71
N MET A 54 7.99 -12.84 -9.61
CA MET A 54 7.86 -13.21 -11.03
C MET A 54 7.76 -14.71 -11.29
N SER A 55 8.26 -15.54 -10.37
CA SER A 55 8.18 -17.01 -10.46
C SER A 55 6.94 -17.58 -9.77
N LEU A 56 6.13 -16.75 -9.09
CA LEU A 56 4.98 -17.21 -8.31
C LEU A 56 3.94 -17.85 -9.22
N LYS A 57 3.41 -19.02 -8.80
CA LYS A 57 2.30 -19.70 -9.47
C LYS A 57 1.03 -19.55 -8.63
N TYR A 58 -0.08 -19.35 -9.30
CA TYR A 58 -1.39 -19.13 -8.69
C TYR A 58 -2.24 -20.38 -8.86
N LYS A 59 -2.85 -20.83 -7.76
CA LYS A 59 -3.76 -21.98 -7.74
C LYS A 59 -5.18 -21.49 -7.49
N CYS A 60 -6.13 -21.94 -8.31
CA CYS A 60 -7.55 -21.59 -8.20
C CYS A 60 -8.40 -22.84 -8.43
N GLY A 61 -8.41 -23.74 -7.44
CA GLY A 61 -8.96 -25.09 -7.61
C GLY A 61 -8.32 -25.78 -8.83
N ASP A 62 -9.16 -26.38 -9.67
CA ASP A 62 -8.77 -27.00 -10.93
C ASP A 62 -8.74 -26.01 -12.12
N ARG A 63 -9.05 -24.73 -11.89
CA ARG A 63 -9.11 -23.71 -12.95
C ARG A 63 -7.78 -23.00 -13.13
N SER A 64 -7.45 -22.72 -14.39
CA SER A 64 -6.36 -21.79 -14.73
C SER A 64 -6.78 -20.34 -14.49
N VAL A 65 -5.85 -19.52 -14.03
CA VAL A 65 -6.01 -18.06 -13.86
C VAL A 65 -5.13 -17.34 -14.87
N ASN A 66 -5.65 -16.30 -15.50
CA ASN A 66 -4.86 -15.44 -16.38
C ASN A 66 -3.99 -14.52 -15.53
N VAL A 67 -2.67 -14.58 -15.71
CA VAL A 67 -1.74 -13.80 -14.90
C VAL A 67 -0.96 -12.83 -15.76
N ARG A 68 -1.00 -11.55 -15.38
CA ARG A 68 -0.14 -10.51 -15.94
C ARG A 68 0.90 -10.12 -14.89
N TYR A 69 2.17 -10.12 -15.28
CA TYR A 69 3.27 -9.71 -14.42
C TYR A 69 3.82 -8.35 -14.85
N VAL A 70 4.10 -7.49 -13.87
CA VAL A 70 4.67 -6.16 -14.07
C VAL A 70 5.87 -6.00 -13.13
N HIS A 71 7.00 -5.61 -13.70
CA HIS A 71 8.26 -5.46 -12.98
C HIS A 71 8.33 -4.09 -12.31
N LEU A 72 7.75 -3.96 -11.10
CA LEU A 72 7.83 -2.74 -10.31
C LEU A 72 8.54 -3.01 -8.97
N GLN A 73 9.51 -2.17 -8.63
CA GLN A 73 10.18 -2.17 -7.33
C GLN A 73 9.42 -1.27 -6.33
N ASP A 74 9.52 -1.57 -5.03
CA ASP A 74 8.91 -0.73 -3.98
C ASP A 74 9.94 0.17 -3.30
N ASN A 75 10.53 1.08 -4.07
CA ASN A 75 11.54 1.99 -3.55
C ASN A 75 11.33 3.42 -4.07
N SER A 76 12.10 4.36 -3.52
CA SER A 76 11.99 5.78 -3.84
C SER A 76 12.38 6.15 -5.27
N GLN A 77 13.04 5.25 -6.01
CA GLN A 77 13.54 5.49 -7.36
C GLN A 77 12.60 4.93 -8.45
N GLU A 78 11.68 4.02 -8.08
CA GLU A 78 10.72 3.44 -9.02
C GLU A 78 9.72 4.50 -9.48
N ASN A 79 9.53 4.60 -10.81
CA ASN A 79 8.56 5.49 -11.42
C ASN A 79 7.40 4.66 -12.02
N ILE A 80 6.30 4.59 -11.28
CA ILE A 80 5.10 3.84 -11.70
C ILE A 80 4.22 4.61 -12.69
N LEU A 81 4.37 5.94 -12.78
CA LEU A 81 3.48 6.81 -13.57
C LEU A 81 3.29 6.36 -15.03
N PRO A 82 4.34 5.97 -15.79
CA PRO A 82 4.18 5.56 -17.20
C PRO A 82 3.29 4.32 -17.37
N TYR A 83 3.22 3.46 -16.35
CA TYR A 83 2.45 2.22 -16.38
C TYR A 83 1.00 2.42 -15.96
N LEU A 84 0.69 3.44 -15.15
CA LEU A 84 -0.61 3.58 -14.51
C LEU A 84 -1.76 3.55 -15.52
N ASN A 85 -1.69 4.36 -16.58
CA ASN A 85 -2.76 4.43 -17.57
C ASN A 85 -3.02 3.08 -18.25
N GLU A 86 -1.96 2.35 -18.62
CA GLU A 86 -2.11 1.04 -19.25
C GLU A 86 -2.72 0.01 -18.29
N LEU A 87 -2.22 -0.03 -17.05
CA LEU A 87 -2.64 -1.03 -16.05
C LEU A 87 -4.09 -0.84 -15.61
N ILE A 88 -4.55 0.41 -15.42
CA ILE A 88 -5.94 0.67 -15.04
C ILE A 88 -6.92 0.35 -16.17
N HIS A 89 -6.56 0.58 -17.42
CA HIS A 89 -7.40 0.18 -18.56
C HIS A 89 -7.46 -1.34 -18.69
N TYR A 90 -6.33 -2.03 -18.50
CA TYR A 90 -6.31 -3.50 -18.42
C TYR A 90 -7.27 -4.04 -17.34
N ILE A 91 -7.28 -3.43 -16.15
CA ILE A 91 -8.22 -3.78 -15.07
C ILE A 91 -9.66 -3.50 -15.50
N HIS A 92 -9.92 -2.34 -16.09
CA HIS A 92 -11.27 -1.94 -16.52
C HIS A 92 -11.85 -2.87 -17.59
N ASP A 93 -11.04 -3.29 -18.56
CA ASP A 93 -11.45 -4.19 -19.64
C ASP A 93 -11.88 -5.57 -19.11
N ILE A 94 -11.23 -6.04 -18.04
CA ILE A 94 -11.57 -7.30 -17.39
C ILE A 94 -12.90 -7.16 -16.64
N ILE A 95 -13.01 -6.13 -15.80
CA ILE A 95 -14.23 -5.89 -15.01
C ILE A 95 -15.45 -5.66 -15.92
N SER A 96 -15.26 -4.98 -17.05
CA SER A 96 -16.33 -4.71 -18.03
C SER A 96 -16.87 -5.98 -18.70
N LYS A 97 -16.10 -7.08 -18.68
CA LYS A 97 -16.54 -8.41 -19.15
C LYS A 97 -17.26 -9.23 -18.08
N GLY A 98 -17.39 -8.69 -16.86
CA GLY A 98 -17.97 -9.39 -15.71
C GLY A 98 -16.98 -10.32 -14.99
N ASP A 99 -15.68 -10.18 -15.29
CA ASP A 99 -14.62 -10.97 -14.67
C ASP A 99 -14.06 -10.32 -13.40
N ASN A 100 -13.54 -11.15 -12.49
CA ASN A 100 -12.92 -10.69 -11.25
C ASN A 100 -11.38 -10.71 -11.36
N ILE A 101 -10.76 -9.60 -10.96
CA ILE A 101 -9.32 -9.40 -10.94
C ILE A 101 -8.80 -9.05 -9.55
N VAL A 102 -7.67 -9.62 -9.17
CA VAL A 102 -6.88 -9.17 -8.02
C VAL A 102 -5.61 -8.48 -8.47
N VAL A 103 -5.33 -7.31 -7.90
CA VAL A 103 -4.04 -6.62 -8.01
C VAL A 103 -3.26 -6.85 -6.72
N HIS A 104 -2.06 -7.42 -6.81
CA HIS A 104 -1.24 -7.65 -5.63
C HIS A 104 0.24 -7.32 -5.86
N CYS A 105 0.91 -7.03 -4.75
CA CYS A 105 2.36 -6.98 -4.67
C CYS A 105 2.83 -7.91 -3.54
N VAL A 106 3.96 -7.61 -2.89
CA VAL A 106 4.43 -8.38 -1.73
C VAL A 106 3.51 -8.17 -0.52
N GLY A 107 3.36 -6.93 -0.05
CA GLY A 107 2.58 -6.61 1.16
C GLY A 107 1.13 -6.21 0.90
N GLY A 108 0.78 -5.85 -0.33
CA GLY A 108 -0.49 -5.17 -0.61
C GLY A 108 -0.56 -3.79 0.04
N VAL A 109 0.59 -3.10 0.17
CA VAL A 109 0.71 -1.85 0.94
C VAL A 109 0.92 -0.65 0.02
N SER A 110 1.87 -0.74 -0.90
CA SER A 110 2.35 0.40 -1.70
C SER A 110 2.04 0.20 -3.19
N ARG A 111 2.81 -0.59 -3.95
CA ARG A 111 2.63 -0.80 -5.40
C ARG A 111 1.19 -1.10 -5.87
N SER A 112 0.58 -2.17 -5.34
CA SER A 112 -0.79 -2.55 -5.74
C SER A 112 -1.83 -1.56 -5.28
N ALA A 113 -1.66 -0.95 -4.10
CA ALA A 113 -2.54 0.11 -3.61
C ALA A 113 -2.50 1.33 -4.53
N THR A 114 -1.32 1.75 -4.99
CA THR A 114 -1.15 2.84 -5.95
C THR A 114 -1.97 2.61 -7.22
N ILE A 115 -1.94 1.40 -7.78
CA ILE A 115 -2.70 1.06 -9.00
C ILE A 115 -4.21 1.10 -8.72
N CYS A 116 -4.67 0.54 -7.60
CA CYS A 116 -6.08 0.61 -7.22
C CYS A 116 -6.56 2.04 -7.00
N ILE A 117 -5.74 2.90 -6.37
CA ILE A 117 -6.07 4.33 -6.19
C ILE A 117 -6.19 5.02 -7.55
N ALA A 118 -5.22 4.82 -8.47
CA ALA A 118 -5.28 5.38 -9.82
C ALA A 118 -6.53 4.91 -10.59
N PHE A 119 -6.93 3.65 -10.41
CA PHE A 119 -8.17 3.11 -10.98
C PHE A 119 -9.41 3.87 -10.48
N MET A 120 -9.51 4.11 -9.16
CA MET A 120 -10.63 4.86 -8.58
C MET A 120 -10.66 6.31 -9.10
N ILE A 121 -9.51 6.95 -9.29
CA ILE A 121 -9.45 8.31 -9.85
C ILE A 121 -10.02 8.33 -11.28
N LYS A 122 -9.61 7.38 -12.12
CA LYS A 122 -9.97 7.37 -13.55
C LYS A 122 -11.37 6.86 -13.83
N PHE A 123 -11.78 5.76 -13.21
CA PHE A 123 -13.00 5.04 -13.57
C PHE A 123 -14.14 5.21 -12.56
N HIS A 124 -13.88 5.84 -11.41
CA HIS A 124 -14.91 6.17 -10.42
C HIS A 124 -15.03 7.68 -10.14
N ASP A 125 -14.40 8.51 -10.97
CA ASP A 125 -14.47 9.98 -10.89
C ASP A 125 -14.12 10.56 -9.50
N MET A 126 -13.25 9.87 -8.76
CA MET A 126 -12.80 10.32 -7.44
C MET A 126 -11.60 11.26 -7.55
N THR A 127 -11.51 12.22 -6.64
CA THR A 127 -10.23 12.90 -6.36
C THR A 127 -9.23 11.89 -5.77
N LEU A 128 -7.93 12.17 -5.85
CA LEU A 128 -6.87 11.36 -5.23
C LEU A 128 -7.11 11.19 -3.73
N ARG A 129 -7.52 12.25 -3.03
CA ARG A 129 -7.84 12.18 -1.61
C ARG A 129 -8.99 11.21 -1.35
N GLU A 130 -10.09 11.29 -2.11
CA GLU A 130 -11.24 10.39 -1.95
C GLU A 130 -10.86 8.94 -2.30
N ALA A 131 -10.17 8.74 -3.42
CA ALA A 131 -9.70 7.44 -3.87
C ALA A 131 -8.80 6.77 -2.83
N TYR A 132 -7.84 7.51 -2.26
CA TYR A 132 -6.98 7.03 -1.18
C TYR A 132 -7.80 6.57 0.04
N HIS A 133 -8.71 7.42 0.54
CA HIS A 133 -9.52 7.08 1.72
C HIS A 133 -10.48 5.91 1.45
N HIS A 134 -11.01 5.80 0.23
CA HIS A 134 -11.82 4.65 -0.19
C HIS A 134 -11.02 3.36 -0.09
N VAL A 135 -9.84 3.30 -0.70
CA VAL A 135 -8.99 2.09 -0.66
C VAL A 135 -8.48 1.83 0.77
N LEU A 136 -8.15 2.87 1.53
CA LEU A 136 -7.72 2.76 2.93
C LEU A 136 -8.80 2.12 3.81
N LYS A 137 -10.07 2.47 3.58
CA LYS A 137 -11.19 1.88 4.30
C LYS A 137 -11.33 0.38 4.03
N GLN A 138 -11.02 -0.08 2.81
CA GLN A 138 -11.06 -1.49 2.44
C GLN A 138 -9.79 -2.26 2.86
N ARG A 139 -8.68 -1.53 3.03
CA ARG A 139 -7.40 -2.09 3.45
C ARG A 139 -6.62 -1.06 4.28
N SER A 140 -6.75 -1.19 5.60
CA SER A 140 -6.22 -0.23 6.58
C SER A 140 -4.70 -0.06 6.57
N ILE A 141 -3.97 -0.99 5.96
CA ILE A 141 -2.51 -1.01 5.92
C ILE A 141 -1.91 -0.35 4.68
N ILE A 142 -2.72 0.18 3.74
CA ILE A 142 -2.14 0.81 2.56
C ILE A 142 -1.30 2.01 2.97
N HIS A 143 -0.13 2.10 2.36
CA HIS A 143 0.80 3.19 2.60
C HIS A 143 1.75 3.32 1.41
N PRO A 144 1.29 3.90 0.27
CA PRO A 144 2.16 4.18 -0.87
C PRO A 144 3.41 4.95 -0.45
N ASN A 145 4.54 4.61 -1.05
CA ASN A 145 5.78 5.35 -0.84
C ASN A 145 5.72 6.75 -1.51
N ASN A 146 6.71 7.59 -1.23
CA ASN A 146 6.71 8.98 -1.72
C ASN A 146 6.87 9.12 -3.24
N SER A 147 7.57 8.22 -3.94
CA SER A 147 7.65 8.29 -5.41
C SER A 147 6.30 7.95 -6.05
N PHE A 148 5.55 7.04 -5.45
CA PHE A 148 4.20 6.70 -5.88
C PHE A 148 3.18 7.79 -5.56
N TRP A 149 3.30 8.48 -4.42
CA TRP A 149 2.49 9.68 -4.17
C TRP A 149 2.73 10.76 -5.23
N ARG A 150 3.99 11.05 -5.60
CA ARG A 150 4.29 11.97 -6.71
C ARG A 150 3.64 11.52 -8.01
N SER A 151 3.71 10.22 -8.30
CA SER A 151 3.10 9.63 -9.48
C SER A 151 1.57 9.80 -9.46
N LEU A 152 0.93 9.56 -8.32
CA LEU A 152 -0.52 9.72 -8.14
C LEU A 152 -0.99 11.17 -8.27
N ILE A 153 -0.25 12.12 -7.69
CA ILE A 153 -0.54 13.56 -7.81
C ILE A 153 -0.46 13.99 -9.27
N CYS A 154 0.61 13.60 -9.97
CA CYS A 154 0.74 13.89 -11.41
C CYS A 154 -0.34 13.19 -12.24
N PHE A 155 -0.72 11.97 -11.88
CA PHE A 155 -1.79 11.24 -12.54
C PHE A 155 -3.16 11.92 -12.35
N GLU A 156 -3.48 12.36 -11.14
CA GLU A 156 -4.70 13.12 -10.85
C GLU A 156 -4.75 14.42 -11.65
N GLU A 157 -3.66 15.18 -11.67
CA GLU A 157 -3.55 16.41 -12.44
C GLU A 157 -3.82 16.16 -13.94
N ASN A 158 -3.23 15.11 -14.50
CA ASN A 158 -3.45 14.75 -15.92
C ASN A 158 -4.90 14.33 -16.21
N VAL A 159 -5.57 13.65 -15.29
CA VAL A 159 -6.93 13.14 -15.48
C VAL A 159 -7.99 14.20 -15.18
N ARG A 160 -7.78 15.04 -14.17
CA ARG A 160 -8.78 15.95 -13.59
C ARG A 160 -8.48 17.44 -13.76
N GLN A 161 -7.26 17.80 -14.18
CA GLN A 161 -6.78 19.19 -14.23
C GLN A 161 -6.80 19.87 -12.86
N SER A 162 -6.63 19.07 -11.80
CA SER A 162 -6.61 19.53 -10.40
C SER A 162 -5.88 18.50 -9.53
N THR A 163 -5.26 18.97 -8.45
CA THR A 163 -4.70 18.11 -7.39
C THR A 163 -5.45 18.27 -6.08
N SER A 164 -5.69 17.16 -5.37
CA SER A 164 -6.39 17.15 -4.08
C SER A 164 -5.48 16.78 -2.90
N VAL A 165 -4.25 16.37 -3.15
CA VAL A 165 -3.24 15.98 -2.15
C VAL A 165 -1.92 16.68 -2.47
N GLU A 166 -1.26 17.23 -1.44
CA GLU A 166 0.09 17.79 -1.53
C GLU A 166 1.13 16.97 -0.74
N LEU A 167 2.40 17.10 -1.14
CA LEU A 167 3.54 16.57 -0.38
C LEU A 167 4.16 17.69 0.46
N LEU A 168 4.09 17.51 1.77
CA LEU A 168 4.58 18.46 2.77
C LEU A 168 5.99 18.09 3.26
N PRO A 169 6.87 19.07 3.51
CA PRO A 169 8.18 18.81 4.10
C PRO A 169 8.08 18.55 5.60
N TYR A 170 8.69 17.46 6.06
CA TYR A 170 8.87 17.13 7.48
C TYR A 170 10.34 16.79 7.79
N ILE A 171 10.67 16.70 9.08
CA ILE A 171 11.99 16.30 9.58
C ILE A 171 12.46 14.92 9.06
N THR A 172 11.52 14.06 8.67
CA THR A 172 11.75 12.71 8.16
C THR A 172 11.82 12.66 6.63
N GLY A 173 11.55 13.76 5.94
CA GLY A 173 11.40 13.85 4.49
C GLY A 173 10.02 14.36 4.08
N MET A 174 9.69 14.19 2.79
CA MET A 174 8.37 14.55 2.27
C MET A 174 7.30 13.58 2.75
N VAL A 175 6.09 14.05 3.02
CA VAL A 175 4.97 13.23 3.46
C VAL A 175 3.69 13.75 2.81
N ALA A 176 2.84 12.86 2.30
CA ALA A 176 1.53 13.25 1.78
C ALA A 176 0.66 13.85 2.90
N ASP A 177 -0.03 14.95 2.64
CA ASP A 177 -0.82 15.67 3.64
C ASP A 177 -1.90 14.81 4.33
N VAL A 178 -2.35 13.73 3.68
CA VAL A 178 -3.28 12.73 4.23
C VAL A 178 -2.71 12.05 5.48
N TYR A 179 -1.40 12.03 5.63
CA TYR A 179 -0.69 11.49 6.79
C TYR A 179 -0.34 12.56 7.83
N LYS A 180 -0.73 13.83 7.66
CA LYS A 180 -0.33 14.94 8.55
C LYS A 180 -0.58 14.62 10.01
N ASN A 181 -1.83 14.29 10.37
CA ASN A 181 -2.21 14.02 11.76
C ASN A 181 -1.49 12.79 12.34
N GLU A 182 -1.31 11.74 11.53
CA GLU A 182 -0.57 10.55 11.94
C GLU A 182 0.91 10.86 12.16
N THR A 183 1.50 11.65 11.26
CA THR A 183 2.91 12.05 11.31
C THR A 183 3.20 12.95 12.49
N GLU A 184 2.36 13.96 12.74
CA GLU A 184 2.46 14.83 13.91
C GLU A 184 2.35 14.02 15.21
N ARG A 185 1.39 13.10 15.30
CA ARG A 185 1.26 12.20 16.46
C ARG A 185 2.52 11.34 16.65
N ARG A 186 3.07 10.77 15.57
CA ARG A 186 4.30 9.96 15.63
C ARG A 186 5.52 10.77 16.04
N ILE A 187 5.63 12.02 15.58
CA ILE A 187 6.72 12.92 15.97
C ILE A 187 6.61 13.27 17.46
N LEU A 188 5.40 13.61 17.94
CA LEU A 188 5.14 13.94 19.34
C LEU A 188 5.44 12.75 20.27
N ILE A 189 4.91 11.56 19.95
CA ILE A 189 5.09 10.36 20.79
C ILE A 189 6.51 9.79 20.65
N GLY A 190 7.10 9.81 19.45
CA GLY A 190 8.45 9.25 19.24
C GLY A 190 9.54 10.00 20.02
N TRP A 191 9.38 11.31 20.22
CA TRP A 191 10.25 12.07 21.13
C TRP A 191 10.02 11.66 22.59
N MET A 192 8.77 11.48 23.00
CA MET A 192 8.44 10.98 24.34
C MET A 192 9.05 9.61 24.59
N ASP A 193 8.90 8.64 23.69
CA ASP A 193 9.48 7.30 23.85
C ASP A 193 11.00 7.34 24.02
N HIS A 194 11.70 8.18 23.25
CA HIS A 194 13.14 8.34 23.36
C HIS A 194 13.56 9.04 24.66
N VAL A 195 12.80 10.04 25.12
CA VAL A 195 13.03 10.73 26.39
C VAL A 195 12.75 9.80 27.57
N PHE A 196 11.63 9.09 27.58
CA PHE A 196 11.26 8.13 28.62
C PHE A 196 12.27 6.97 28.67
N TYR A 197 12.66 6.41 27.53
CA TYR A 197 13.67 5.35 27.50
C TYR A 197 15.00 5.80 28.09
N ASN A 198 15.50 6.98 27.72
CA ASN A 198 16.74 7.52 28.28
C ASN A 198 16.60 7.88 29.76
N TRP A 199 15.50 8.49 30.17
CA TRP A 199 15.24 8.79 31.59
C TRP A 199 15.16 7.52 32.43
N CYS A 200 14.42 6.50 31.98
CA CYS A 200 14.34 5.21 32.65
C CYS A 200 15.71 4.52 32.73
N LEU A 201 16.50 4.54 31.64
CA LEU A 201 17.84 3.97 31.62
C LEU A 201 18.77 4.69 32.62
N HIS A 202 18.75 6.02 32.62
CA HIS A 202 19.54 6.83 33.57
C HIS A 202 19.10 6.62 35.02
N LEU A 203 17.80 6.52 35.28
CA LEU A 203 17.24 6.24 36.61
C LEU A 203 17.70 4.85 37.10
N VAL A 204 17.66 3.83 36.23
CA VAL A 204 18.13 2.48 36.56
C VAL A 204 19.63 2.49 36.87
N ILE A 205 20.45 3.18 36.07
CA ILE A 205 21.88 3.32 36.32
C ILE A 205 22.15 3.99 37.67
N LEU A 206 21.44 5.08 37.99
CA LEU A 206 21.54 5.77 39.29
C LEU A 206 21.16 4.87 40.47
N ILE A 207 20.06 4.11 40.35
CA ILE A 207 19.63 3.17 41.39
C ILE A 207 20.69 2.08 41.60
N LEU A 208 21.25 1.53 40.52
CA LEU A 208 22.33 0.54 40.61
C LEU A 208 23.58 1.13 41.28
N GLN A 209 23.96 2.37 40.96
CA GLN A 209 25.10 3.03 41.60
C GLN A 209 24.88 3.25 43.11
N ILE A 210 23.66 3.51 43.55
CA ILE A 210 23.33 3.68 44.98
C ILE A 210 23.32 2.34 45.72
N ILE A 211 22.83 1.27 45.09
CA ILE A 211 22.74 -0.06 45.73
C ILE A 211 24.12 -0.73 45.87
N PHE A 212 25.03 -0.49 44.92
CA PHE A 212 26.34 -1.13 44.85
C PHE A 212 27.51 -0.23 45.30
N ALA A 213 27.23 0.90 45.96
CA ALA A 213 28.20 1.76 46.64
C ALA A 213 28.17 1.53 48.16
#